data_AF-A0A1I0DRL0-F1
#
_entry.id   AF-A0A1I0DRL0-F1
#
_cell.length_a   1.000
_cell.length_b   1.000
_cell.length_c   1.000
_cell.angle_alpha   90.00
_cell.angle_beta   90.00
_cell.angle_gamma   90.00
#
_symmetry.space_group_name_H-M   'P 1'
#
loop_
_entity.id
_entity.type
_entity.pdbx_description
1 polymer ?
#
loop_
_entity_poly.entity_id
_entity_poly.type
_entity_poly.pdbx_seq_one_letter_code
_entity_poly.pdbx_strand_id
1 'polypeptide(L)'
;MLINQNELEKLCKYLYPKLFDYKDIVLNNLEIKIDNYIHIKANLNYYNIDTKLKAIARIRVENEIIIDIKGVIKYGIINLDLNKVLKETVKDIPYLVINDESIIIDNEYIKDIKLKDEYVSIELK
;
A
#
# COMPACT_ATOMS: atom_id res chain seq x y z
N MET A 1 0.08 -19.45 0.17
CA MET A 1 -1.26 -18.79 0.14
C MET A 1 -1.42 -18.08 -1.18
N LEU A 2 -2.61 -18.12 -1.79
CA LEU A 2 -2.96 -17.31 -2.96
C LEU A 2 -4.03 -16.31 -2.53
N ILE A 3 -3.86 -15.05 -2.91
CA ILE A 3 -4.80 -13.97 -2.60
C ILE A 3 -5.19 -13.32 -3.92
N ASN A 4 -6.48 -13.38 -4.27
CA ASN A 4 -6.95 -12.69 -5.47
C ASN A 4 -7.16 -11.19 -5.22
N GLN A 5 -7.41 -10.43 -6.30
CA GLN A 5 -7.65 -9.00 -6.24
C GLN A 5 -8.74 -8.60 -5.24
N ASN A 6 -9.89 -9.27 -5.26
CA ASN A 6 -11.03 -8.94 -4.38
C ASN A 6 -10.72 -9.21 -2.91
N GLU A 7 -9.99 -10.28 -2.61
CA GLU A 7 -9.53 -10.60 -1.26
C GLU A 7 -8.50 -9.59 -0.77
N LEU A 8 -7.58 -9.16 -1.63
CA LEU A 8 -6.60 -8.13 -1.29
C LEU A 8 -7.28 -6.80 -1.00
N GLU A 9 -8.27 -6.38 -1.81
CA GLU A 9 -9.05 -5.17 -1.53
C GLU A 9 -9.79 -5.25 -0.18
N LYS A 10 -10.42 -6.40 0.11
CA LYS A 10 -11.09 -6.63 1.40
C LYS A 10 -10.11 -6.55 2.56
N LEU A 11 -8.94 -7.17 2.43
CA LEU A 11 -7.89 -7.11 3.43
C LEU A 11 -7.43 -5.67 3.66
N CYS A 12 -7.17 -4.90 2.60
CA CYS A 12 -6.81 -3.50 2.71
C CYS A 12 -7.90 -2.67 3.40
N LYS A 13 -9.18 -2.83 3.00
CA LYS A 13 -10.33 -2.15 3.63
C LYS A 13 -10.48 -2.54 5.10
N TYR A 14 -10.16 -3.78 5.46
CA TYR A 14 -10.21 -4.26 6.85
C TYR A 14 -9.06 -3.70 7.71
N LEU A 15 -7.85 -3.62 7.15
CA LEU A 15 -6.68 -3.10 7.86
C LEU A 15 -6.69 -1.57 7.94
N TYR A 16 -7.30 -0.89 6.97
CA TYR A 16 -7.27 0.56 6.87
C TYR A 16 -7.76 1.27 8.14
N PRO A 17 -8.94 0.99 8.71
CA PRO A 17 -9.37 1.64 9.95
C PRO A 17 -8.37 1.42 11.08
N LYS A 18 -7.78 0.23 11.19
CA LYS A 18 -6.82 -0.08 12.26
C LYS A 18 -5.53 0.74 12.19
N LEU A 19 -5.15 1.17 11.00
CA LEU A 19 -3.93 1.94 10.75
C LEU A 19 -4.18 3.46 10.71
N PHE A 20 -5.41 3.88 10.40
CA PHE A 20 -5.75 5.27 10.08
C PHE A 20 -6.90 5.86 10.91
N ASP A 21 -7.45 5.14 11.90
CA ASP A 21 -8.60 5.55 12.72
C ASP A 21 -8.44 6.94 13.35
N TYR A 22 -7.20 7.35 13.61
CA TYR A 22 -6.83 8.56 14.35
C TYR A 22 -6.44 9.74 13.46
N LYS A 23 -6.51 9.61 12.13
CA LYS A 23 -5.96 10.62 11.20
C LYS A 23 -7.00 11.46 10.47
N ASP A 24 -8.29 11.35 10.80
CA ASP A 24 -9.37 12.03 10.07
C ASP A 24 -9.37 11.73 8.55
N ILE A 25 -8.81 10.57 8.16
CA ILE A 25 -8.74 10.12 6.76
C ILE A 25 -9.79 9.02 6.56
N VAL A 26 -10.87 9.33 5.86
CA VAL A 26 -11.93 8.37 5.54
C VAL A 26 -11.70 7.77 4.16
N LEU A 27 -11.64 6.43 4.09
CA LEU A 27 -11.56 5.71 2.82
C LEU A 27 -12.96 5.54 2.21
N ASN A 28 -13.23 6.28 1.13
CA ASN A 28 -14.53 6.21 0.44
C ASN A 28 -14.55 5.08 -0.60
N ASN A 29 -13.46 4.92 -1.35
CA ASN A 29 -13.32 3.88 -2.35
C ASN A 29 -11.87 3.41 -2.44
N LEU A 30 -11.69 2.12 -2.70
CA LEU A 30 -10.41 1.49 -2.99
C LEU A 30 -10.62 0.49 -4.12
N GLU A 31 -9.84 0.65 -5.17
CA GLU A 31 -9.71 -0.25 -6.30
C GLU A 31 -8.26 -0.71 -6.37
N ILE A 32 -8.06 -2.03 -6.44
CA ILE A 32 -6.75 -2.64 -6.66
C ILE A 32 -6.85 -3.44 -7.95
N LYS A 33 -5.83 -3.37 -8.80
CA LYS A 33 -5.67 -4.28 -9.93
C LYS A 33 -4.33 -4.97 -9.86
N ILE A 34 -4.32 -6.28 -10.10
CA ILE A 34 -3.10 -7.09 -10.06
C ILE A 34 -2.77 -7.55 -11.49
N ASP A 35 -1.56 -7.24 -11.94
CA ASP A 35 -0.96 -7.81 -13.14
C ASP A 35 0.51 -8.17 -12.87
N ASN A 36 1.46 -7.64 -13.65
CA ASN A 36 2.90 -7.66 -13.31
C ASN A 36 3.23 -6.71 -12.14
N TYR A 37 2.29 -5.85 -11.77
CA TYR A 37 2.35 -4.90 -10.67
C TYR A 37 1.03 -4.88 -9.88
N ILE A 38 1.04 -4.23 -8.73
CA ILE A 38 -0.16 -3.87 -7.99
C ILE A 38 -0.49 -2.41 -8.28
N HIS A 39 -1.59 -2.17 -8.96
CA HIS A 39 -2.10 -0.84 -9.25
C HIS A 39 -3.15 -0.47 -8.21
N ILE A 40 -3.01 0.69 -7.59
CA ILE A 40 -3.87 1.14 -6.50
C ILE A 40 -4.50 2.46 -6.91
N LYS A 41 -5.83 2.55 -6.78
CA LYS A 41 -6.56 3.82 -6.80
C LYS A 41 -7.41 3.90 -5.55
N ALA A 42 -7.31 5.01 -4.83
CA ALA A 42 -8.16 5.25 -3.68
C ALA A 42 -8.74 6.66 -3.73
N ASN A 43 -10.00 6.77 -3.34
CA ASN A 43 -10.65 8.04 -3.05
C ASN A 43 -10.82 8.13 -1.53
N LEU A 44 -10.28 9.19 -0.97
CA LEU A 44 -10.20 9.47 0.45
C LEU A 44 -10.88 10.82 0.71
N ASN A 45 -11.42 11.01 1.90
CA ASN A 45 -11.74 12.32 2.43
C ASN A 45 -10.77 12.59 3.58
N TYR A 46 -9.99 13.65 3.47
CA TYR A 46 -9.08 14.11 4.52
C TYR A 46 -9.42 15.55 4.86
N TYR A 47 -9.88 15.80 6.09
CA TYR A 47 -10.38 17.12 6.53
C TYR A 47 -11.41 17.75 5.57
N ASN A 48 -12.42 16.98 5.15
CA ASN A 48 -13.47 17.40 4.22
C ASN A 48 -12.98 17.77 2.81
N ILE A 49 -11.76 17.37 2.44
CA ILE A 49 -11.18 17.61 1.13
C ILE A 49 -11.09 16.30 0.35
N ASP A 50 -11.66 16.29 -0.86
CA ASP A 50 -11.56 15.17 -1.80
C ASP A 50 -10.10 14.91 -2.15
N THR A 51 -9.65 13.69 -1.84
CA THR A 51 -8.26 13.28 -1.93
C THR A 51 -8.14 12.02 -2.74
N LYS A 52 -7.37 12.03 -3.82
CA LYS A 52 -7.23 10.90 -4.75
C LYS A 52 -5.82 10.38 -4.76
N LEU A 53 -5.64 9.11 -4.48
CA LEU A 53 -4.38 8.41 -4.56
C LEU A 53 -4.35 7.56 -5.82
N LYS A 54 -3.22 7.60 -6.54
CA LYS A 54 -2.89 6.65 -7.60
C LYS A 54 -1.47 6.16 -7.36
N ALA A 55 -1.29 4.85 -7.30
CA ALA A 55 0.01 4.23 -7.09
C ALA A 55 0.19 2.97 -7.93
N ILE A 56 1.44 2.65 -8.22
CA ILE A 56 1.86 1.36 -8.74
C ILE A 56 2.95 0.82 -7.82
N ALA A 57 2.84 -0.47 -7.48
CA ALA A 57 3.77 -1.14 -6.58
C ALA A 57 4.27 -2.46 -7.17
N ARG A 58 5.53 -2.78 -6.87
CA ARG A 58 6.16 -4.08 -7.14
C ARG A 58 6.67 -4.65 -5.82
N ILE A 59 6.40 -5.93 -5.58
CA ILE A 59 6.86 -6.63 -4.37
C ILE A 59 8.07 -7.49 -4.72
N ARG A 60 9.07 -7.48 -3.85
CA ARG A 60 10.26 -8.32 -3.88
C ARG A 60 10.50 -8.89 -2.48
N VAL A 61 11.04 -10.09 -2.39
CA VAL A 61 11.46 -10.70 -1.13
C VAL A 61 12.93 -11.04 -1.24
N GLU A 62 13.71 -10.51 -0.28
CA GLU A 62 15.13 -10.81 -0.11
C GLU A 62 15.29 -11.38 1.31
N ASN A 63 16.05 -10.71 2.18
CA ASN A 63 15.97 -10.96 3.63
C ASN A 63 14.74 -10.28 4.27
N GLU A 64 14.25 -9.23 3.62
CA GLU A 64 13.11 -8.40 4.01
C GLU A 64 12.06 -8.43 2.89
N ILE A 65 10.84 -7.94 3.16
CA ILE A 65 9.87 -7.65 2.11
C ILE A 65 10.08 -6.22 1.64
N ILE A 66 10.37 -6.04 0.36
CA ILE A 66 10.57 -4.74 -0.27
C ILE A 66 9.40 -4.47 -1.20
N ILE A 67 8.72 -3.35 -1.00
CA ILE A 67 7.65 -2.85 -1.86
C ILE A 67 8.15 -1.59 -2.54
N ASP A 68 8.59 -1.71 -3.79
CA ASP A 68 8.91 -0.56 -4.62
C ASP A 68 7.59 0.10 -5.02
N ILE A 69 7.38 1.35 -4.62
CA ILE A 69 6.11 2.03 -4.82
C ILE A 69 6.34 3.44 -5.36
N LYS A 70 5.54 3.80 -6.36
CA LYS A 70 5.52 5.14 -6.94
C LYS A 70 4.07 5.57 -7.11
N GLY A 71 3.79 6.83 -6.81
CA GLY A 71 2.45 7.34 -6.90
C GLY A 71 2.33 8.82 -6.59
N VAL A 72 1.11 9.31 -6.76
CA VAL A 72 0.74 10.69 -6.48
C VAL A 72 -0.53 10.73 -5.65
N ILE A 73 -0.59 11.71 -4.76
CA ILE A 73 -1.80 12.05 -4.01
C ILE A 73 -2.25 13.43 -4.46
N LYS A 74 -3.47 13.52 -4.99
CA LYS A 74 -4.12 14.79 -5.27
C LYS A 74 -4.99 15.17 -4.08
N TYR A 75 -4.59 16.19 -3.32
CA TYR A 75 -5.33 16.74 -2.18
C TYR A 75 -5.96 18.07 -2.60
N GLY A 76 -7.26 18.07 -2.93
CA GLY A 76 -7.90 19.24 -3.55
C GLY A 76 -7.22 19.62 -4.87
N ILE A 77 -6.55 20.79 -4.89
CA ILE A 77 -5.79 21.28 -6.05
C ILE A 77 -4.29 20.92 -6.01
N ILE A 78 -3.80 20.41 -4.88
CA ILE A 78 -2.37 20.16 -4.64
C ILE A 78 -2.03 18.73 -5.06
N ASN A 79 -0.90 18.55 -5.75
CA ASN A 79 -0.33 17.23 -6.01
C ASN A 79 0.85 17.01 -5.05
N LEU A 80 0.82 15.88 -4.35
CA LEU A 80 1.82 15.44 -3.40
C LEU A 80 2.48 14.16 -3.90
N ASP A 81 3.76 14.02 -3.60
CA ASP A 81 4.50 12.78 -3.80
C ASP A 81 4.07 11.74 -2.77
N LEU A 82 3.72 10.54 -3.22
CA LEU A 82 3.24 9.48 -2.35
C LEU A 82 4.28 9.05 -1.33
N ASN A 83 5.55 8.90 -1.72
CA ASN A 83 6.59 8.37 -0.84
C ASN A 83 6.91 9.35 0.28
N LYS A 84 6.90 10.66 -0.01
CA LYS A 84 7.01 11.71 1.01
C LYS A 84 5.88 11.64 2.04
N VAL A 85 4.63 11.50 1.57
CA VAL A 85 3.47 11.41 2.47
C VAL A 85 3.52 10.14 3.30
N LEU A 86 3.84 9.00 2.69
CA LEU A 86 3.96 7.73 3.40
C LEU A 86 5.04 7.80 4.48
N LYS A 87 6.22 8.36 4.16
CA LYS A 87 7.34 8.50 5.10
C LYS A 87 6.94 9.24 6.37
N GLU A 88 6.21 10.34 6.26
CA GLU A 88 5.68 11.06 7.43
C GLU A 88 4.55 10.31 8.15
N THR A 89 3.77 9.54 7.40
CA THR A 89 2.59 8.85 7.93
C THR A 89 2.95 7.61 8.76
N VAL A 90 4.03 6.90 8.41
CA VAL A 90 4.39 5.63 9.07
C VAL A 90 5.70 5.70 9.85
N LYS A 91 6.30 6.88 10.02
CA LYS A 91 7.58 7.07 10.72
C LYS A 91 7.65 6.45 12.12
N ASP A 92 6.50 6.31 12.78
CA ASP A 92 6.40 5.76 14.13
C ASP A 92 6.11 4.24 14.14
N ILE A 93 6.06 3.57 12.98
CA ILE A 93 5.83 2.12 12.86
C ILE A 93 7.20 1.41 12.81
N PRO A 94 7.61 0.69 13.86
CA PRO A 94 9.00 0.28 14.06
C PRO A 94 9.51 -0.77 13.06
N TYR A 95 8.62 -1.52 12.43
CA TYR A 95 8.95 -2.55 11.43
C TYR A 95 8.81 -2.05 9.98
N LEU A 96 8.54 -0.75 9.78
CA LEU A 96 8.42 -0.14 8.46
C LEU A 96 9.52 0.90 8.27
N VAL A 97 10.35 0.71 7.25
CA VAL A 97 11.30 1.72 6.80
C VAL A 97 10.88 2.23 5.43
N ILE A 98 10.73 3.54 5.30
CA ILE A 98 10.43 4.18 4.01
C ILE A 98 11.63 4.97 3.54
N ASN A 99 12.13 4.60 2.38
CA ASN A 99 13.11 5.37 1.63
C ASN A 99 12.44 6.02 0.41
N ASP A 100 13.23 6.65 -0.47
CA ASP A 100 12.66 7.50 -1.53
C ASP A 100 11.90 6.70 -2.61
N GLU A 101 12.12 5.39 -2.73
CA GLU A 101 11.52 4.55 -3.77
C GLU A 101 10.75 3.32 -3.25
N SER A 102 10.98 2.93 -2.00
CA SER A 102 10.50 1.64 -1.48
C SER A 102 10.04 1.72 -0.02
N ILE A 103 9.15 0.81 0.33
CA ILE A 103 8.80 0.46 1.71
C ILE A 103 9.48 -0.87 2.01
N ILE A 104 10.27 -0.91 3.07
CA ILE A 104 10.96 -2.11 3.55
C ILE A 104 10.25 -2.57 4.83
N ILE A 105 9.96 -3.87 4.88
CA ILE A 105 9.25 -4.52 5.99
C ILE A 105 10.10 -5.70 6.47
N ASP A 106 10.52 -5.65 7.72
CA ASP A 106 11.20 -6.76 8.37
C ASP A 106 10.29 -7.99 8.37
N ASN A 107 10.81 -9.12 7.90
CA ASN A 107 10.01 -10.33 7.80
C ASN A 107 10.84 -11.60 7.97
N GLU A 108 10.57 -12.31 9.06
CA GLU A 108 11.16 -13.62 9.32
C GLU A 108 10.32 -14.79 8.77
N TYR A 109 9.04 -14.59 8.44
CA TYR A 109 8.09 -15.68 8.17
C TYR A 109 7.87 -15.99 6.69
N ILE A 110 7.88 -14.98 5.81
CA ILE A 110 7.64 -15.22 4.37
C ILE A 110 8.96 -15.46 3.64
N LYS A 111 8.96 -16.48 2.81
CA LYS A 111 10.07 -16.89 1.94
C LYS A 111 10.01 -16.18 0.60
N ASP A 112 8.82 -15.98 0.06
CA ASP A 112 8.63 -15.41 -1.27
C ASP A 112 7.23 -14.80 -1.44
N ILE A 113 7.14 -13.75 -2.27
CA ILE A 113 5.88 -13.14 -2.71
C ILE A 113 5.99 -12.88 -4.21
N LYS A 114 5.09 -13.49 -4.98
CA LYS A 114 5.05 -13.38 -6.45
C LYS A 114 3.66 -13.01 -6.94
N LEU A 115 3.61 -12.21 -8.00
CA LEU A 115 2.37 -12.01 -8.75
C LEU A 115 2.23 -13.12 -9.79
N LYS A 116 1.06 -13.78 -9.83
CA LYS A 116 0.73 -14.84 -10.79
C LYS A 116 -0.72 -14.70 -11.20
N ASP A 117 -0.99 -14.46 -12.49
CA ASP A 117 -2.35 -14.52 -13.08
C ASP A 117 -3.43 -13.80 -12.25
N GLU A 118 -3.20 -12.54 -11.86
CA GLU A 118 -4.10 -11.71 -11.02
C GLU A 118 -4.13 -12.08 -9.51
N TYR A 119 -3.23 -12.95 -9.05
CA TYR A 119 -3.07 -13.33 -7.65
C TYR A 119 -1.74 -12.84 -7.07
N VAL A 120 -1.74 -12.58 -5.76
CA VAL A 120 -0.54 -12.55 -4.92
C VAL A 120 -0.32 -13.95 -4.35
N SER A 121 0.81 -14.56 -4.68
CA SER A 121 1.26 -15.85 -4.18
C SER A 121 2.30 -15.66 -3.10
N ILE A 122 2.02 -16.15 -1.89
CA ILE A 122 2.88 -16.04 -0.71
C ILE A 122 3.36 -17.43 -0.32
N GLU A 123 4.68 -17.60 -0.23
CA GLU A 123 5.35 -18.78 0.32
C GLU A 123 5.88 -18.45 1.71
N LEU A 124 5.63 -19.32 2.68
CA LEU A 124 6.16 -19.20 4.05
C LEU A 124 7.48 -19.97 4.16
N LYS A 125 8.33 -19.58 5.11
CA LYS A 125 9.57 -20.30 5.44
C LYS A 125 9.27 -21.61 6.18
#